data_AF-A0A3D0X6P0-F1
#
_entry.id   AF-A0A3D0X6P0-F1
#
_cell.length_a   1.000
_cell.length_b   1.000
_cell.length_c   1.000
_cell.angle_alpha   90.00
_cell.angle_beta   90.00
_cell.angle_gamma   90.00
#
_symmetry.space_group_name_H-M   'P 1'
#
loop_
_entity.id
_entity.type
_entity.pdbx_description
1 polymer ?
#
loop_
_entity_poly.entity_id
_entity_poly.type
_entity_poly.pdbx_seq_one_letter_code
_entity_poly.pdbx_strand_id
1 'polypeptide(L)'
;MEDTNTDIKVYNGKINETSMFLHILSHNLIRCCNHRLYFYNKAEGRFEAIDIKNEWYYISRFFSDHIKLMVQPRTISELVYRLMNHPDIQQDIDDFNYRSDLINVKNGVLEYKTGKLLDKSPEYLFTYQLNVAFDPSVTIDSAPMFKRFCETSLDNDAEKIRLLLQIIGYLCTTLTEAKKCFILVGAPDSGKSLIIHLMEYIIGDEFVCNIQLENLSRRFSSAVLSSKFINICGELSARPLKNIETFKLIVGGDTLSGEFKGQPIFRFKNKCKLLYAGNVLPPI
;
A
#
# COMPACT_ATOMS: atom_id res chain seq x y z
N MET A 1 -20.32 -17.10 -4.87
CA MET A 1 -20.37 -17.71 -6.21
C MET A 1 -21.69 -17.28 -6.79
N GLU A 2 -21.69 -16.22 -7.60
CA GLU A 2 -22.81 -15.89 -8.48
C GLU A 2 -22.29 -16.10 -9.89
N ASP A 3 -22.91 -17.03 -10.60
CA ASP A 3 -22.68 -17.34 -11.99
C ASP A 3 -23.11 -16.15 -12.86
N THR A 4 -22.20 -15.21 -13.10
CA THR A 4 -22.33 -14.33 -14.27
C THR A 4 -21.84 -15.10 -15.49
N ASN A 5 -22.78 -15.87 -16.04
CA ASN A 5 -22.61 -16.70 -17.22
C ASN A 5 -22.45 -15.85 -18.48
N THR A 6 -21.31 -15.16 -18.62
CA THR A 6 -20.83 -14.71 -19.94
C THR A 6 -20.08 -15.89 -20.53
N ASP A 7 -20.83 -16.84 -21.11
CA ASP A 7 -20.32 -18.10 -21.66
C ASP A 7 -19.13 -17.85 -22.59
N ILE A 8 -17.95 -18.32 -22.19
CA ILE A 8 -16.76 -18.31 -23.03
C ILE A 8 -17.03 -19.25 -24.20
N LYS A 9 -17.26 -18.67 -25.37
CA LYS A 9 -17.64 -19.42 -26.56
C LYS A 9 -16.47 -20.26 -27.07
N VAL A 10 -16.70 -21.57 -27.20
CA VAL A 10 -15.78 -22.53 -27.82
C VAL A 10 -16.29 -22.86 -29.22
N TYR A 11 -15.47 -22.62 -30.24
CA TYR A 11 -15.80 -22.89 -31.65
C TYR A 11 -14.84 -23.93 -32.21
N ASN A 12 -15.38 -25.06 -32.71
CA ASN A 12 -14.58 -26.17 -33.26
C ASN A 12 -13.47 -26.66 -32.31
N GLY A 13 -13.75 -26.71 -31.01
CA GLY A 13 -12.77 -27.11 -29.98
C GLY A 13 -11.69 -26.05 -29.68
N LYS A 14 -11.74 -24.87 -30.31
CA LYS A 14 -10.86 -23.72 -30.01
C LYS A 14 -11.61 -22.67 -29.21
N ILE A 15 -11.00 -22.20 -28.14
CA ILE A 15 -11.56 -21.14 -27.32
C ILE A 15 -11.43 -19.79 -28.06
N ASN A 16 -12.48 -18.97 -28.04
CA ASN A 16 -12.47 -17.63 -28.61
C ASN A 16 -11.76 -16.64 -27.66
N GLU A 17 -10.56 -16.19 -28.03
CA GLU A 17 -9.73 -15.26 -27.24
C GLU A 17 -10.43 -13.93 -26.97
N THR A 18 -11.21 -13.41 -27.92
CA THR A 18 -11.99 -12.17 -27.72
C THR A 18 -13.09 -12.38 -26.69
N SER A 19 -13.74 -13.55 -26.65
CA SER A 19 -14.73 -13.86 -25.63
C SER A 19 -14.07 -13.99 -24.25
N MET A 20 -12.90 -14.63 -24.15
CA MET A 20 -12.11 -14.69 -22.91
C MET A 20 -11.70 -13.29 -22.42
N PHE A 21 -11.23 -12.45 -23.33
CA PHE A 21 -10.83 -11.08 -23.03
C PHE A 21 -11.99 -10.26 -22.46
N LEU A 22 -13.15 -10.26 -23.14
CA LEU A 22 -14.35 -9.56 -22.67
C LEU A 22 -14.86 -10.13 -21.34
N HIS A 23 -14.75 -11.45 -21.15
CA HIS A 23 -15.10 -12.09 -19.89
C HIS A 23 -14.22 -11.59 -18.73
N ILE A 24 -12.89 -11.51 -18.90
CA ILE A 24 -11.99 -10.93 -17.89
C ILE A 24 -12.37 -9.48 -17.56
N LEU A 25 -12.60 -8.64 -18.59
CA LEU A 25 -12.96 -7.24 -18.38
C LEU A 25 -14.28 -7.07 -17.61
N SER A 26 -15.27 -7.91 -17.88
CA SER A 26 -16.60 -7.84 -17.24
C SER A 26 -16.56 -7.98 -15.71
N HIS A 27 -15.51 -8.59 -15.17
CA HIS A 27 -15.35 -8.77 -13.72
C HIS A 27 -14.86 -7.50 -13.01
N ASN A 28 -14.28 -6.53 -13.73
CA ASN A 28 -13.73 -5.30 -13.17
C ASN A 28 -12.65 -5.52 -12.08
N LEU A 29 -11.88 -6.62 -12.16
CA LEU A 29 -10.86 -7.00 -11.15
C LEU A 29 -9.42 -6.75 -11.61
N ILE A 30 -9.20 -6.28 -12.85
CA ILE A 30 -7.87 -5.99 -13.39
C ILE A 30 -7.73 -4.49 -13.60
N ARG A 31 -6.55 -3.97 -13.26
CA ARG A 31 -6.08 -2.64 -13.67
C ARG A 31 -4.71 -2.75 -14.33
N CYS A 32 -4.36 -1.79 -15.17
CA CYS A 32 -3.04 -1.64 -15.75
C CYS A 32 -2.48 -0.28 -15.34
N CYS A 33 -1.25 -0.25 -14.86
CA CYS A 33 -0.52 0.98 -14.58
C CYS A 33 0.94 0.78 -14.98
N ASN A 34 1.50 1.73 -15.74
CA ASN A 34 2.88 1.67 -16.24
C ASN A 34 3.26 0.32 -16.88
N HIS A 35 2.37 -0.21 -17.72
CA HIS A 35 2.56 -1.49 -18.42
C HIS A 35 2.69 -2.71 -17.49
N ARG A 36 2.12 -2.62 -16.29
CA ARG A 36 2.02 -3.73 -15.34
C ARG A 36 0.57 -3.95 -14.95
N LEU A 37 0.14 -5.21 -14.97
CA LEU A 37 -1.21 -5.59 -14.52
C LEU A 37 -1.27 -5.70 -13.00
N TYR A 38 -2.43 -5.35 -12.47
CA TYR A 38 -2.78 -5.46 -11.07
C TYR A 38 -4.09 -6.26 -10.95
N PHE A 39 -4.14 -7.19 -10.01
CA PHE A 39 -5.33 -8.01 -9.73
C PHE A 39 -5.93 -7.62 -8.39
N TYR A 40 -7.26 -7.46 -8.35
CA TYR A 40 -7.98 -7.17 -7.12
C TYR A 40 -8.20 -8.44 -6.29
N ASN A 41 -7.52 -8.53 -5.15
CA ASN A 41 -7.76 -9.54 -4.14
C ASN A 41 -9.00 -9.18 -3.31
N LYS A 42 -10.11 -9.88 -3.56
CA LYS A 42 -11.39 -9.65 -2.85
C LYS A 42 -11.31 -9.89 -1.34
N ALA A 43 -10.45 -10.81 -0.88
CA ALA A 43 -10.32 -11.10 0.54
C ALA A 43 -9.62 -9.95 1.28
N GLU A 44 -8.60 -9.34 0.66
CA GLU A 44 -7.82 -8.25 1.24
C GLU A 44 -8.35 -6.86 0.86
N GLY A 45 -9.20 -6.76 -0.15
CA GLY A 45 -9.78 -5.50 -0.61
C GLY A 45 -8.79 -4.57 -1.30
N ARG A 46 -7.73 -5.13 -1.91
CA ARG A 46 -6.66 -4.37 -2.55
C ARG A 46 -6.24 -4.96 -3.90
N PHE A 47 -5.56 -4.15 -4.68
CA PHE A 47 -4.87 -4.52 -5.90
C PHE A 47 -3.43 -4.95 -5.61
N GLU A 48 -3.06 -6.11 -6.13
CA GLU A 48 -1.71 -6.67 -6.07
C GLU A 48 -1.09 -6.63 -7.46
N ALA A 49 0.16 -6.17 -7.54
CA ALA A 49 0.88 -6.11 -8.79
C ALA A 49 1.24 -7.52 -9.25
N ILE A 50 0.78 -7.91 -10.44
CA ILE A 50 1.06 -9.23 -11.02
C ILE A 50 2.54 -9.27 -11.43
N ASP A 51 3.26 -10.29 -10.98
CA ASP A 51 4.59 -10.63 -11.52
C ASP A 51 4.39 -11.36 -12.85
N ILE A 52 5.23 -11.04 -13.84
CA ILE A 52 5.21 -11.66 -15.17
C ILE A 52 5.20 -13.20 -15.07
N LYS A 53 5.94 -13.78 -14.12
CA LYS A 53 6.01 -15.23 -13.90
C LYS A 53 4.68 -15.84 -13.43
N ASN A 54 3.80 -15.02 -12.87
CA ASN A 54 2.54 -15.43 -12.26
C ASN A 54 1.32 -15.02 -13.11
N GLU A 55 1.49 -14.43 -14.29
CA GLU A 55 0.38 -14.00 -15.15
C GLU A 55 -0.60 -15.13 -15.45
N TRP A 56 -0.10 -16.33 -15.77
CA TRP A 56 -0.94 -17.51 -15.95
C TRP A 56 -1.82 -17.78 -14.73
N TYR A 57 -1.24 -17.77 -13.53
CA TYR A 57 -1.96 -18.03 -12.29
C TYR A 57 -3.12 -17.04 -12.09
N TYR A 58 -2.88 -15.74 -12.29
CA TYR A 58 -3.92 -14.72 -12.10
C TYR A 58 -4.98 -14.72 -13.21
N ILE A 59 -4.55 -14.76 -14.48
CA ILE A 59 -5.48 -14.70 -15.61
C ILE A 59 -6.32 -15.97 -15.71
N SER A 60 -5.76 -17.14 -15.39
CA SER A 60 -6.53 -18.39 -15.43
C SER A 60 -7.65 -18.47 -14.38
N ARG A 61 -7.63 -17.64 -13.31
CA ARG A 61 -8.68 -17.61 -12.27
C ARG A 61 -10.03 -17.11 -12.78
N PHE A 62 -10.06 -16.43 -13.92
CA PHE A 62 -11.30 -16.02 -14.58
C PHE A 62 -11.97 -17.18 -15.34
N PHE A 63 -11.35 -18.35 -15.40
CA PHE A 63 -11.83 -19.47 -16.21
C PHE A 63 -12.18 -20.68 -15.35
N SER A 64 -13.16 -21.46 -15.81
CA SER A 64 -13.47 -22.76 -15.22
C SER A 64 -12.35 -23.77 -15.48
N ASP A 65 -12.26 -24.83 -14.67
CA ASP A 65 -11.19 -25.82 -14.80
C ASP A 65 -11.16 -26.51 -16.16
N HIS A 66 -12.34 -26.72 -16.76
CA HIS A 66 -12.43 -27.25 -18.13
C HIS A 66 -11.78 -26.32 -19.16
N ILE A 67 -12.02 -25.01 -19.07
CA ILE A 67 -11.40 -24.02 -19.96
C ILE A 67 -9.89 -23.96 -19.73
N LYS A 68 -9.41 -23.96 -18.47
CA LYS A 68 -7.98 -23.94 -18.15
C LYS A 68 -7.18 -25.07 -18.82
N LEU A 69 -7.77 -26.27 -18.94
CA LEU A 69 -7.13 -27.42 -19.59
C LEU A 69 -6.95 -27.26 -21.11
N MET A 70 -7.76 -26.40 -21.74
CA MET A 70 -7.73 -26.17 -23.19
C MET A 70 -6.93 -24.91 -23.57
N VAL A 71 -6.71 -23.99 -22.63
CA VAL A 71 -5.95 -22.76 -22.87
C VAL A 71 -4.47 -23.10 -23.04
N GLN A 72 -3.84 -22.51 -24.05
CA GLN A 72 -2.40 -22.64 -24.26
C GLN A 72 -1.65 -21.44 -23.67
N PRO A 73 -0.37 -21.59 -23.24
CA PRO A 73 0.43 -20.48 -22.72
C PRO A 73 0.44 -19.25 -23.62
N ARG A 74 0.52 -19.45 -24.94
CA ARG A 74 0.48 -18.37 -25.93
C ARG A 74 -0.81 -17.54 -25.87
N THR A 75 -1.95 -18.18 -25.61
CA THR A 75 -3.24 -17.49 -25.47
C THR A 75 -3.25 -16.58 -24.25
N ILE A 76 -2.66 -17.01 -23.12
CA ILE A 76 -2.51 -16.13 -21.96
C ILE A 76 -1.60 -14.94 -22.28
N SER A 77 -0.47 -15.15 -22.95
CA SER A 77 0.41 -14.04 -23.34
C SER A 77 -0.30 -13.01 -24.22
N GLU A 78 -1.12 -13.49 -25.18
CA GLU A 78 -1.95 -12.62 -26.02
C GLU A 78 -3.00 -11.85 -25.20
N LEU A 79 -3.68 -12.52 -24.27
CA LEU A 79 -4.65 -11.87 -23.38
C LEU A 79 -4.00 -10.80 -22.51
N VAL A 80 -2.83 -11.09 -21.92
CA VAL A 80 -2.06 -10.13 -21.12
C VAL A 80 -1.68 -8.93 -21.97
N TYR A 81 -1.14 -9.15 -23.17
CA TYR A 81 -0.78 -8.09 -24.09
C TYR A 81 -2.00 -7.20 -24.43
N ARG A 82 -3.15 -7.80 -24.74
CA ARG A 82 -4.39 -7.08 -25.00
C ARG A 82 -4.89 -6.30 -23.79
N LEU A 83 -4.83 -6.90 -22.60
CA LEU A 83 -5.24 -6.23 -21.34
C LEU A 83 -4.35 -5.03 -21.07
N MET A 84 -3.02 -5.19 -21.15
CA MET A 84 -2.07 -4.11 -20.89
C MET A 84 -2.27 -2.88 -21.78
N ASN A 85 -2.81 -3.08 -22.99
CA ASN A 85 -3.07 -2.01 -23.95
C ASN A 85 -4.56 -1.58 -24.03
N HIS A 86 -5.44 -2.11 -23.18
CA HIS A 86 -6.85 -1.74 -23.20
C HIS A 86 -7.09 -0.44 -22.43
N PRO A 87 -7.79 0.56 -22.99
CA PRO A 87 -7.97 1.87 -22.38
C PRO A 87 -8.76 1.82 -21.06
N ASP A 88 -9.84 1.03 -20.99
CA ASP A 88 -10.78 1.06 -19.85
C ASP A 88 -10.18 0.57 -18.52
N ILE A 89 -9.04 -0.11 -18.55
CA ILE A 89 -8.38 -0.60 -17.34
C ILE A 89 -7.11 0.17 -16.98
N GLN A 90 -6.72 1.16 -17.80
CA GLN A 90 -5.56 2.00 -17.49
C GLN A 90 -5.83 2.83 -16.25
N GLN A 91 -4.83 2.97 -15.39
CA GLN A 91 -4.82 3.82 -14.21
C GLN A 91 -3.52 4.62 -14.19
N ASP A 92 -3.61 5.87 -13.76
CA ASP A 92 -2.41 6.58 -13.33
C ASP A 92 -1.96 6.01 -11.98
N ILE A 93 -0.66 6.10 -11.69
CA ILE A 93 -0.14 5.65 -10.40
C ILE A 93 -0.75 6.43 -9.23
N ASP A 94 -1.12 7.69 -9.45
CA ASP A 94 -1.71 8.56 -8.43
C ASP A 94 -3.17 8.23 -8.11
N ASP A 95 -3.85 7.48 -9.00
CA ASP A 95 -5.22 6.99 -8.79
C ASP A 95 -5.26 5.91 -7.72
N PHE A 96 -4.19 5.12 -7.56
CA PHE A 96 -4.12 4.15 -6.46
C PHE A 96 -3.99 4.86 -5.12
N ASN A 97 -4.73 4.39 -4.10
CA ASN A 97 -4.71 4.92 -2.74
C ASN A 97 -5.09 6.42 -2.65
N TYR A 98 -5.92 6.92 -3.56
CA TYR A 98 -6.33 8.34 -3.62
C TYR A 98 -7.27 8.76 -2.48
N ARG A 99 -8.04 7.82 -1.92
CA ARG A 99 -9.01 8.06 -0.85
C ARG A 99 -8.31 8.24 0.49
N SER A 100 -8.00 9.49 0.83
CA SER A 100 -7.34 9.82 2.09
C SER A 100 -8.28 9.78 3.30
N ASP A 101 -9.60 9.76 3.07
CA ASP A 101 -10.70 9.60 4.02
C ASP A 101 -10.99 8.14 4.40
N LEU A 102 -10.48 7.19 3.61
CA LEU A 102 -10.74 5.76 3.77
C LEU A 102 -9.45 4.99 4.10
N ILE A 103 -9.58 3.94 4.91
CA ILE A 103 -8.48 3.07 5.32
C ILE A 103 -8.89 1.61 5.10
N ASN A 104 -8.15 0.87 4.30
CA ASN A 104 -8.40 -0.55 4.12
C ASN A 104 -7.84 -1.35 5.31
N VAL A 105 -8.73 -2.02 6.05
CA VAL A 105 -8.41 -2.82 7.25
C VAL A 105 -8.89 -4.28 7.04
N LYS A 106 -8.51 -5.20 7.93
CA LYS A 106 -8.84 -6.63 7.78
C LYS A 106 -10.34 -6.90 7.61
N ASN A 107 -11.17 -6.23 8.40
CA ASN A 107 -12.62 -6.43 8.45
C ASN A 107 -13.44 -5.49 7.56
N GLY A 108 -12.82 -4.70 6.69
CA GLY A 108 -13.55 -3.81 5.77
C GLY A 108 -12.76 -2.56 5.40
N VAL A 109 -13.46 -1.54 4.94
CA VAL A 109 -12.89 -0.22 4.65
C VAL A 109 -13.42 0.79 5.65
N LEU A 110 -12.54 1.32 6.49
CA LEU A 110 -12.89 2.29 7.53
C LEU A 110 -12.93 3.70 6.95
N GLU A 111 -14.09 4.35 7.03
CA GLU A 111 -14.22 5.80 6.89
C GLU A 111 -13.92 6.46 8.24
N TYR A 112 -12.66 6.89 8.47
CA TYR A 112 -12.22 7.25 9.83
C TYR A 112 -12.91 8.50 10.40
N LYS A 113 -13.48 9.36 9.54
CA LYS A 113 -14.21 10.56 9.99
C LYS A 113 -15.54 10.23 10.66
N THR A 114 -16.21 9.16 10.21
CA THR A 114 -17.52 8.74 10.74
C THR A 114 -17.44 7.48 11.58
N GLY A 115 -16.34 6.73 11.49
CA GLY A 115 -16.17 5.43 12.14
C GLY A 115 -16.94 4.30 11.46
N LYS A 116 -17.47 4.52 10.25
CA LYS A 116 -18.23 3.49 9.52
C LYS A 116 -17.28 2.50 8.84
N LEU A 117 -17.64 1.23 8.91
CA LEU A 117 -17.04 0.16 8.13
C LEU A 117 -17.88 -0.09 6.87
N LEU A 118 -17.25 0.07 5.72
CA LEU A 118 -17.81 -0.18 4.40
C LEU A 118 -17.31 -1.52 3.86
N ASP A 119 -18.06 -2.08 2.92
CA ASP A 119 -17.64 -3.27 2.19
C ASP A 119 -16.43 -2.97 1.30
N LYS A 120 -15.56 -3.97 1.13
CA LYS A 120 -14.40 -3.89 0.24
C LYS A 120 -14.87 -3.77 -1.21
N SER A 121 -14.35 -2.79 -1.94
CA SER A 121 -14.66 -2.56 -3.35
C SER A 121 -13.41 -2.25 -4.17
N PRO A 122 -13.27 -2.80 -5.40
CA PRO A 122 -12.20 -2.42 -6.33
C PRO A 122 -12.26 -0.93 -6.72
N GLU A 123 -13.38 -0.25 -6.53
CA GLU A 123 -13.49 1.18 -6.84
C GLU A 123 -12.67 2.09 -5.91
N TYR A 124 -12.27 1.59 -4.74
CA TYR A 124 -11.41 2.35 -3.83
C TYR A 124 -9.93 2.36 -4.24
N LEU A 125 -9.53 1.49 -5.18
CA LEU A 125 -8.17 1.42 -5.73
C LEU A 125 -7.07 1.33 -4.65
N PHE A 126 -7.31 0.60 -3.57
CA PHE A 126 -6.27 0.34 -2.59
C PHE A 126 -5.21 -0.61 -3.16
N THR A 127 -3.94 -0.39 -2.83
CA THR A 127 -2.85 -1.36 -3.04
C THR A 127 -2.30 -1.90 -1.73
N TYR A 128 -2.89 -1.49 -0.61
CA TYR A 128 -2.53 -1.91 0.74
C TYR A 128 -3.75 -2.40 1.51
N GLN A 129 -3.50 -3.17 2.57
CA GLN A 129 -4.45 -3.46 3.63
C GLN A 129 -3.69 -3.42 4.95
N LEU A 130 -4.15 -2.65 5.92
CA LEU A 130 -3.57 -2.68 7.26
C LEU A 130 -3.87 -4.02 7.93
N ASN A 131 -2.89 -4.52 8.69
CA ASN A 131 -2.92 -5.83 9.32
C ASN A 131 -3.77 -5.88 10.62
N VAL A 132 -4.70 -4.94 10.78
CA VAL A 132 -5.58 -4.76 11.95
C VAL A 132 -7.05 -4.77 11.54
N ALA A 133 -7.94 -5.10 12.48
CA ALA A 133 -9.38 -4.90 12.35
C ALA A 133 -9.82 -3.69 13.15
N PHE A 134 -10.82 -2.94 12.67
CA PHE A 134 -11.38 -1.82 13.40
C PHE A 134 -12.58 -2.26 14.25
N ASP A 135 -12.58 -1.86 15.52
CA ASP A 135 -13.69 -2.04 16.45
C ASP A 135 -13.94 -0.72 17.20
N PRO A 136 -15.09 -0.05 16.98
CA PRO A 136 -15.40 1.22 17.62
C PRO A 136 -15.72 1.10 19.12
N SER A 137 -15.92 -0.12 19.64
CA SER A 137 -16.20 -0.35 21.06
C SER A 137 -14.93 -0.45 21.92
N VAL A 138 -13.77 -0.65 21.28
CA VAL A 138 -12.48 -0.81 21.94
C VAL A 138 -11.97 0.54 22.43
N THR A 139 -11.52 0.58 23.69
CA THR A 139 -10.93 1.77 24.32
C THR A 139 -9.51 1.48 24.80
N ILE A 140 -8.80 2.49 25.33
CA ILE A 140 -7.46 2.28 25.89
C ILE A 140 -7.43 1.26 27.04
N ASP A 141 -8.54 1.12 27.78
CA ASP A 141 -8.67 0.14 28.85
C ASP A 141 -8.75 -1.30 28.33
N SER A 142 -9.15 -1.49 27.08
CA SER A 142 -9.09 -2.78 26.38
C SER A 142 -7.67 -3.16 25.96
N ALA A 143 -6.68 -2.27 26.09
CA ALA A 143 -5.30 -2.45 25.65
C ALA A 143 -4.30 -2.32 26.83
N PRO A 144 -4.29 -3.25 27.80
CA PRO A 144 -3.52 -3.13 29.04
C PRO A 144 -2.01 -2.98 28.81
N MET A 145 -1.45 -3.62 27.78
CA MET A 145 -0.03 -3.49 27.44
C MET A 145 0.31 -2.10 26.88
N PHE A 146 -0.58 -1.51 26.08
CA PHE A 146 -0.39 -0.16 25.58
C PHE A 146 -0.58 0.87 26.69
N LYS A 147 -1.57 0.67 27.58
CA LYS A 147 -1.75 1.49 28.78
C LYS A 147 -0.51 1.48 29.67
N ARG A 148 0.07 0.31 29.92
CA ARG A 148 1.34 0.18 30.66
C ARG A 148 2.48 0.92 29.95
N PHE A 149 2.57 0.84 28.62
CA PHE A 149 3.55 1.61 27.86
C PHE A 149 3.38 3.12 28.06
N CYS A 150 2.14 3.63 28.07
CA CYS A 150 1.87 5.04 28.34
C CYS A 150 2.32 5.45 29.76
N GLU A 151 2.06 4.61 30.75
CA GLU A 151 2.48 4.84 32.13
C GLU A 151 4.02 4.87 32.27
N THR A 152 4.72 3.93 31.64
CA THR A 152 6.17 3.77 31.82
C THR A 152 7.01 4.65 30.91
N SER A 153 6.60 4.85 29.66
CA SER A 153 7.42 5.50 28.62
C SER A 153 7.01 6.94 28.35
N LEU A 154 5.77 7.32 28.71
CA LEU A 154 5.23 8.66 28.51
C LEU A 154 4.87 9.34 29.84
N ASP A 155 5.24 8.76 30.99
CA ASP A 155 4.93 9.26 32.34
C ASP A 155 3.43 9.45 32.60
N ASN A 156 2.59 8.70 31.89
CA ASN A 156 1.13 8.89 31.85
C ASN A 156 0.70 10.33 31.49
N ASP A 157 1.54 11.08 30.78
CA ASP A 157 1.26 12.45 30.35
C ASP A 157 0.17 12.44 29.26
N ALA A 158 -0.99 13.02 29.58
CA ALA A 158 -2.15 13.03 28.70
C ALA A 158 -1.89 13.67 27.33
N GLU A 159 -1.06 14.72 27.26
CA GLU A 159 -0.74 15.38 25.99
C GLU A 159 0.23 14.55 25.16
N LYS A 160 1.24 13.91 25.78
CA LYS A 160 2.13 12.98 25.06
C LYS A 160 1.36 11.78 24.51
N ILE A 161 0.45 11.21 25.32
CA ILE A 161 -0.41 10.09 24.90
C ILE A 161 -1.29 10.51 23.73
N ARG A 162 -1.98 11.64 23.85
CA ARG A 162 -2.85 12.17 22.79
C ARG A 162 -2.07 12.42 21.50
N LEU A 163 -0.89 13.04 21.59
CA LEU A 163 -0.03 13.28 20.44
C LEU A 163 0.41 11.98 19.79
N LEU A 164 0.86 10.99 20.57
CA LEU A 164 1.28 9.69 20.03
C LEU A 164 0.13 8.99 19.29
N LEU A 165 -1.08 8.99 19.86
CA LEU A 165 -2.26 8.42 19.21
C LEU A 165 -2.62 9.16 17.91
N GLN A 166 -2.50 10.48 17.89
CA GLN A 166 -2.68 11.28 16.67
C GLN A 166 -1.63 10.94 15.60
N ILE A 167 -0.38 10.74 16.01
CA ILE A 167 0.70 10.32 15.10
C ILE A 167 0.37 8.93 14.52
N ILE A 168 0.03 7.96 15.36
CA ILE A 168 -0.33 6.60 14.93
C ILE A 168 -1.52 6.65 13.95
N GLY A 169 -2.59 7.35 14.32
CA GLY A 169 -3.76 7.52 13.47
C GLY A 169 -3.43 8.16 12.13
N TYR A 170 -2.64 9.24 12.13
CA TYR A 170 -2.18 9.88 10.90
C TYR A 170 -1.32 8.93 10.05
N LEU A 171 -0.39 8.19 10.67
CA LEU A 171 0.47 7.23 9.99
C LEU A 171 -0.32 6.07 9.35
N CYS A 172 -1.53 5.75 9.84
CA CYS A 172 -2.42 4.73 9.27
C CYS A 172 -3.28 5.19 8.09
N THR A 173 -3.21 6.47 7.68
CA THR A 173 -3.96 7.00 6.51
C THR A 173 -3.05 7.18 5.30
N THR A 174 -3.57 7.68 4.18
CA THR A 174 -2.75 8.19 3.06
C THR A 174 -2.66 9.72 3.03
N LEU A 175 -3.13 10.40 4.09
CA LEU A 175 -3.02 11.85 4.21
C LEU A 175 -1.55 12.30 4.22
N THR A 176 -1.25 13.35 3.46
CA THR A 176 0.07 13.98 3.36
C THR A 176 0.05 15.48 3.72
N GLU A 177 -1.14 16.04 3.93
CA GLU A 177 -1.37 17.47 4.15
C GLU A 177 -0.69 18.04 5.40
N ALA A 178 -0.38 17.19 6.40
CA ALA A 178 0.33 17.64 7.59
C ALA A 178 1.77 18.06 7.28
N LYS A 179 2.35 17.56 6.18
CA LYS A 179 3.74 17.80 5.76
C LYS A 179 4.73 17.55 6.91
N LYS A 180 4.61 16.39 7.56
CA LYS A 180 5.42 16.00 8.72
C LYS A 180 6.22 14.72 8.46
N CYS A 181 7.44 14.73 8.98
CA CYS A 181 8.22 13.54 9.31
C CYS A 181 8.19 13.39 10.84
N PHE A 182 7.99 12.18 11.33
CA PHE A 182 8.00 11.92 12.77
C PHE A 182 9.32 11.27 13.19
N ILE A 183 9.91 11.80 14.25
CA ILE A 183 11.14 11.28 14.83
C ILE A 183 10.90 11.03 16.32
N LEU A 184 10.99 9.78 16.73
CA LEU A 184 10.98 9.39 18.13
C LEU A 184 12.38 9.60 18.70
N VAL A 185 12.51 10.50 19.66
CA VAL A 185 13.79 10.84 20.31
C VAL A 185 13.70 10.48 21.79
N GLY A 186 14.74 9.83 22.31
CA GLY A 186 14.83 9.50 23.73
C GLY A 186 16.03 8.61 24.03
N ALA A 187 16.34 8.40 25.31
CA ALA A 187 17.41 7.51 25.74
C ALA A 187 17.19 6.05 25.28
N PRO A 188 18.23 5.20 25.26
CA PRO A 188 18.05 3.75 25.11
C PRO A 188 16.98 3.20 26.05
N ASP A 189 16.27 2.16 25.63
CA ASP A 189 15.19 1.50 26.39
C ASP A 189 13.98 2.38 26.76
N SER A 190 13.83 3.56 26.15
CA SER A 190 12.67 4.44 26.34
C SER A 190 11.39 4.00 25.60
N GLY A 191 11.33 2.75 25.11
CA GLY A 191 10.17 2.21 24.40
C GLY A 191 9.99 2.64 22.93
N LYS A 192 10.93 3.37 22.33
CA LYS A 192 10.86 3.78 20.89
C LYS A 192 10.70 2.59 19.95
N SER A 193 11.49 1.54 20.18
CA SER A 193 11.44 0.32 19.35
C SER A 193 10.09 -0.39 19.47
N LEU A 194 9.40 -0.29 20.61
CA LEU A 194 8.05 -0.85 20.76
C LEU A 194 7.04 -0.14 19.85
N ILE A 195 7.13 1.19 19.72
CA ILE A 195 6.28 1.95 18.79
C ILE A 195 6.62 1.66 17.33
N ILE A 196 7.91 1.50 17.01
CA ILE A 196 8.33 1.06 15.67
C ILE A 196 7.72 -0.30 15.33
N HIS A 197 7.89 -1.30 16.21
CA HIS A 197 7.34 -2.64 15.97
C HIS A 197 5.81 -2.64 15.93
N LEU A 198 5.15 -1.81 16.76
CA LEU A 198 3.71 -1.63 16.71
C LEU A 198 3.27 -1.08 15.35
N MET A 199 3.95 -0.07 14.83
CA MET A 199 3.64 0.49 13.51
C MET A 199 3.93 -0.50 12.39
N GLU A 200 5.06 -1.21 12.42
CA GLU A 200 5.37 -2.27 11.45
C GLU A 200 4.29 -3.35 11.46
N TYR A 201 3.85 -3.78 12.65
CA TYR A 201 2.76 -4.75 12.79
C TYR A 201 1.42 -4.23 12.25
N ILE A 202 1.04 -2.98 12.56
CA ILE A 202 -0.23 -2.40 12.11
C ILE A 202 -0.24 -2.25 10.59
N ILE A 203 0.85 -1.75 10.02
CA ILE A 203 0.95 -1.51 8.58
C ILE A 203 1.09 -2.83 7.82
N GLY A 204 1.90 -3.76 8.34
CA GLY A 204 2.27 -5.01 7.68
C GLY A 204 3.57 -4.87 6.87
N ASP A 205 4.47 -5.82 7.05
CA ASP A 205 5.84 -5.79 6.51
C ASP A 205 5.92 -5.54 5.00
N GLU A 206 4.92 -6.02 4.25
CA GLU A 206 4.83 -5.82 2.79
C GLU A 206 4.81 -4.33 2.41
N PHE A 207 4.22 -3.47 3.23
CA PHE A 207 4.04 -2.05 2.94
C PHE A 207 5.03 -1.14 3.66
N VAL A 208 5.99 -1.72 4.38
CA VAL A 208 7.07 -1.00 5.06
C VAL A 208 8.35 -1.02 4.20
N CYS A 209 9.12 0.06 4.26
CA CYS A 209 10.53 0.08 3.87
C CYS A 209 11.40 0.74 4.95
N ASN A 210 12.71 0.49 4.90
CA ASN A 210 13.66 0.93 5.93
C ASN A 210 14.80 1.77 5.33
N ILE A 211 14.45 2.79 4.55
CA ILE A 211 15.41 3.73 3.98
C ILE A 211 15.85 4.71 5.07
N GLN A 212 17.14 4.67 5.40
CA GLN A 212 17.77 5.65 6.29
C GLN A 212 17.59 7.08 5.75
N LEU A 213 17.45 8.04 6.66
CA LEU A 213 17.19 9.45 6.32
C LEU A 213 18.20 10.02 5.32
N GLU A 214 19.50 9.71 5.48
CA GLU A 214 20.57 10.13 4.58
C GLU A 214 20.51 9.50 3.17
N ASN A 215 19.76 8.41 3.03
CA ASN A 215 19.64 7.66 1.78
C ASN A 215 18.35 7.97 1.01
N LEU A 216 17.45 8.80 1.55
CA LEU A 216 16.19 9.18 0.87
C LEU A 216 16.42 9.81 -0.50
N SER A 217 17.51 10.54 -0.69
CA SER A 217 17.84 11.18 -1.97
C SER A 217 18.61 10.30 -2.95
N ARG A 218 18.83 9.01 -2.63
CA ARG A 218 19.49 8.11 -3.60
C ARG A 218 18.54 7.79 -4.75
N ARG A 219 19.12 7.60 -5.94
CA ARG A 219 18.42 7.38 -7.21
C ARG A 219 17.23 6.41 -7.14
N PHE A 220 17.40 5.27 -6.46
CA PHE A 220 16.38 4.22 -6.42
C PHE A 220 15.43 4.32 -5.21
N SER A 221 15.72 5.19 -4.25
CA SER A 221 14.92 5.33 -3.02
C SER A 221 13.51 5.81 -3.33
N SER A 222 13.34 6.81 -4.21
CA SER A 222 12.03 7.33 -4.60
C SER A 222 11.13 6.25 -5.20
N ALA A 223 11.68 5.35 -6.02
CA ALA A 223 10.91 4.26 -6.60
C ALA A 223 10.46 3.22 -5.55
N VAL A 224 11.26 3.00 -4.49
CA VAL A 224 10.82 2.18 -3.36
C VAL A 224 9.66 2.87 -2.64
N LEU A 225 9.78 4.17 -2.34
CA LEU A 225 8.74 4.94 -1.65
C LEU A 225 7.41 4.93 -2.41
N SER A 226 7.42 4.94 -3.74
CA SER A 226 6.19 4.90 -4.55
C SER A 226 5.35 3.64 -4.37
N SER A 227 5.96 2.56 -3.87
CA SER A 227 5.33 1.26 -3.68
C SER A 227 5.03 0.94 -2.21
N LYS A 228 5.34 1.86 -1.30
CA LYS A 228 5.31 1.63 0.15
C LYS A 228 4.36 2.61 0.83
N PHE A 229 3.78 2.16 1.93
CA PHE A 229 2.85 2.97 2.73
C PHE A 229 3.59 3.82 3.75
N ILE A 230 4.65 3.27 4.34
CA ILE A 230 5.48 3.95 5.33
C ILE A 230 6.95 3.53 5.21
N ASN A 231 7.83 4.49 5.47
CA ASN A 231 9.24 4.25 5.71
C ASN A 231 9.51 4.33 7.22
N ILE A 232 9.93 3.21 7.82
CA ILE A 232 10.26 3.12 9.24
C ILE A 232 11.73 2.79 9.39
N CYS A 233 12.48 3.57 10.17
CA CYS A 233 13.88 3.26 10.44
C CYS A 233 14.24 3.58 11.90
N GLY A 234 14.68 2.55 12.63
CA GLY A 234 15.04 2.65 14.05
C GLY A 234 16.40 3.31 14.33
N GLU A 235 17.10 3.76 13.30
CA GLU A 235 18.40 4.39 13.41
C GLU A 235 18.42 5.72 12.66
N LEU A 236 18.76 6.78 13.39
CA LEU A 236 19.13 8.07 12.83
C LEU A 236 20.63 8.22 12.89
N SER A 237 21.26 8.45 11.74
CA SER A 237 22.66 8.84 11.70
C SER A 237 22.80 10.27 12.24
N ALA A 238 23.89 10.54 12.95
CA ALA A 238 24.25 11.89 13.39
C ALA A 238 24.78 12.77 12.24
N ARG A 239 24.61 12.34 10.99
CA ARG A 239 25.13 13.03 9.81
C ARG A 239 24.13 14.08 9.33
N PRO A 240 24.60 15.24 8.84
CA PRO A 240 23.72 16.25 8.28
C PRO A 240 23.03 15.75 6.99
N LEU A 241 21.77 16.18 6.83
CA LEU A 241 20.96 15.91 5.65
C LEU A 241 21.53 16.66 4.43
N LYS A 242 22.20 15.94 3.53
CA LYS A 242 22.83 16.57 2.35
C LYS A 242 21.84 17.14 1.33
N ASN A 243 20.66 16.52 1.20
CA ASN A 243 19.66 16.86 0.16
C ASN A 243 18.30 17.15 0.79
N ILE A 244 18.21 18.32 1.45
CA ILE A 244 16.99 18.79 2.12
C ILE A 244 15.84 18.98 1.13
N GLU A 245 16.12 19.32 -0.12
CA GLU A 245 15.09 19.52 -1.16
C GLU A 245 14.28 18.24 -1.42
N THR A 246 14.94 17.11 -1.65
CA THR A 246 14.25 15.83 -1.85
C THR A 246 13.47 15.43 -0.60
N PHE A 247 14.03 15.65 0.59
CA PHE A 247 13.32 15.40 1.84
C PHE A 247 12.05 16.25 1.95
N LYS A 248 12.10 17.54 1.59
CA LYS A 248 10.93 18.43 1.56
C LYS A 248 9.87 17.95 0.58
N LEU A 249 10.25 17.49 -0.60
CA LEU A 249 9.31 16.94 -1.59
C LEU A 249 8.62 15.67 -1.06
N ILE A 250 9.38 14.75 -0.44
CA ILE A 250 8.83 13.53 0.17
C ILE A 250 7.85 13.89 1.28
N VAL A 251 8.27 14.69 2.25
CA VAL A 251 7.43 15.10 3.38
C VAL A 251 6.23 15.94 2.93
N GLY A 252 6.41 16.75 1.89
CA GLY A 252 5.39 17.61 1.30
C GLY A 252 4.27 16.84 0.58
N GLY A 253 4.48 15.56 0.26
CA GLY A 253 3.59 14.78 -0.59
C GLY A 253 3.63 15.23 -2.05
N ASP A 254 4.73 15.85 -2.47
CA ASP A 254 4.90 16.40 -3.81
C ASP A 254 5.20 15.28 -4.84
N THR A 255 5.18 15.64 -6.11
CA THR A 255 5.54 14.73 -7.20
C THR A 255 7.05 14.44 -7.20
N LEU A 256 7.40 13.16 -7.16
CA LEU A 256 8.75 12.66 -7.26
C LEU A 256 8.95 11.90 -8.58
N SER A 257 10.19 11.86 -9.05
CA SER A 257 10.60 10.95 -10.12
C SER A 257 11.18 9.68 -9.50
N GLY A 258 10.60 8.54 -9.85
CA GLY A 258 11.08 7.21 -9.50
C GLY A 258 11.76 6.54 -10.69
N GLU A 259 12.79 5.75 -10.41
CA GLU A 259 13.44 4.86 -11.39
C GLU A 259 13.71 3.51 -10.73
N PHE A 260 13.26 2.41 -11.35
CA PHE A 260 13.78 1.08 -11.01
C PHE A 260 14.95 0.74 -11.94
N LYS A 261 15.91 -0.05 -11.46
CA LYS A 261 17.12 -0.39 -12.23
C LYS A 261 16.73 -1.00 -13.59
N GLY A 262 17.09 -0.32 -14.67
CA GLY A 262 16.82 -0.78 -16.04
C GLY A 262 15.38 -0.56 -16.52
N GLN A 263 14.60 0.28 -15.83
CA GLN A 263 13.25 0.67 -16.23
C GLN A 263 13.15 2.17 -16.53
N PRO A 264 12.15 2.60 -17.33
CA PRO A 264 11.88 4.02 -17.55
C PRO A 264 11.63 4.78 -16.25
N ILE A 265 11.95 6.07 -16.26
CA ILE A 265 11.58 6.98 -15.18
C ILE A 265 10.06 7.16 -15.20
N PHE A 266 9.44 7.12 -14.02
CA PHE A 266 8.03 7.44 -13.83
C PHE A 266 7.88 8.55 -12.79
N ARG A 267 6.73 9.21 -12.77
CA ARG A 267 6.39 10.25 -11.80
C ARG A 267 5.23 9.78 -10.94
N PHE A 268 5.23 10.17 -9.66
CA PHE A 268 4.17 9.83 -8.72
C PHE A 268 4.11 10.89 -7.61
N LYS A 269 2.93 11.12 -7.04
CA LYS A 269 2.76 11.87 -5.79
C LYS A 269 3.10 10.98 -4.61
N ASN A 270 4.03 11.44 -3.77
CA ASN A 270 4.44 10.64 -2.62
C ASN A 270 3.30 10.52 -1.59
N LYS A 271 2.88 9.28 -1.30
CA LYS A 271 1.96 8.95 -0.19
C LYS A 271 2.65 8.23 0.96
N CYS A 272 3.93 7.86 0.80
CA CYS A 272 4.71 7.17 1.81
C CYS A 272 5.11 8.12 2.94
N LYS A 273 4.72 7.79 4.16
CA LYS A 273 5.04 8.57 5.36
C LYS A 273 6.37 8.17 5.97
N LEU A 274 6.96 9.07 6.75
CA LEU A 274 8.28 8.87 7.37
C LEU A 274 8.16 8.80 8.89
N LEU A 275 8.66 7.69 9.46
CA LEU A 275 8.84 7.50 10.88
C LEU A 275 10.28 7.04 11.16
N TYR A 276 10.97 7.80 11.99
CA TYR A 276 12.32 7.45 12.43
C TYR A 276 12.39 7.34 13.95
N ALA A 277 13.37 6.61 14.46
CA ALA A 277 13.77 6.69 15.85
C ALA A 277 15.28 6.89 15.99
N GLY A 278 15.68 7.56 17.08
CA GLY A 278 17.07 7.78 17.40
C GLY A 278 17.25 8.35 18.80
N ASN A 279 18.50 8.51 19.21
CA ASN A 279 18.84 9.09 20.51
C ASN A 279 19.02 10.62 20.42
N VAL A 280 19.40 11.12 19.24
CA VAL A 280 19.68 12.53 18.98
C VAL A 280 19.07 12.89 17.62
N LEU A 281 18.59 14.13 17.50
CA LEU A 281 18.14 14.65 16.21
C LEU A 281 19.34 14.92 15.31
N PRO A 282 19.27 14.58 14.02
CA PRO A 282 20.32 14.93 13.08
C PRO A 282 20.38 16.45 12.94
N PRO A 283 21.59 17.03 12.78
CA PRO A 283 21.71 18.44 12.43
C PRO A 283 21.10 18.68 11.04
N ILE A 284 20.36 19.78 10.90
CA ILE A 284 19.77 20.23 9.62
C ILE A 284 20.79 21.09 8.88
#